data_AF-A0A814B8R0-F1
#
_entry.id   AF-A0A814B8R0-F1
#
_cell.length_a   1.000
_cell.length_b   1.000
_cell.length_c   1.000
_cell.angle_alpha   90.00
_cell.angle_beta   90.00
_cell.angle_gamma   90.00
#
_symmetry.space_group_name_H-M   'P 1'
#
loop_
_entity.id
_entity.type
_entity.pdbx_description
1 polymer ?
#
loop_
_entity_poly.entity_id
_entity_poly.type
_entity_poly.pdbx_seq_one_letter_code
_entity_poly.pdbx_strand_id
1 'polypeptide(L)'
;MSFPTDLDMINHDINQLFLHLMNDLTPMEKPGPMSGRCELQTSQMETFLKENFDFENIPDEYIVQGVRSFRVGRLPSLESIDENLIIKFPSETYENPFEMTIGEIRKWQQSYVVYACQDNDLSIDKEFLQQALKGQSKDGDEAFRMKFVIRMSTCPILMEFDGQVIPRKLEKTWPNRIKLVSVTGIDFAGRKHDIQDIYTYLTNWKDVYALDPCTNQPLVYGGRDFFPNRNVRGVLDEKRLYNDLIRMARLRLRACDYQGVQIVVETGIGLGVFAGRQIGIDDKTRSFTARAIKQVIEEDGSKYTNIRAIVFALPIFEIDESTSTYNCFIDIFNNGYSGSIPILIVDQDMHRLTVAIAKRGFFVSELNPADSHGVFGEYWQNRGPAVEEKLALTTVGLLVQHHLFNEKHVLNSDNYNFMAIDDNLSVNTVVSTPTSYINVGQLLQSLQETVGRIGTWIIWILFLFRRKRDDDHIV
;
A
#
# COMPACT_ATOMS: atom_id res chain seq x y z
N MET A 1 8.89 32.64 -11.92
CA MET A 1 9.74 31.50 -12.30
C MET A 1 8.92 30.63 -13.21
N SER A 2 9.28 30.57 -14.50
CA SER A 2 8.62 29.73 -15.50
C SER A 2 9.14 28.30 -15.38
N PHE A 3 8.24 27.34 -15.16
CA PHE A 3 8.58 25.92 -15.24
C PHE A 3 8.85 25.56 -16.72
N PRO A 4 9.84 24.70 -17.04
CA PRO A 4 10.08 24.27 -18.40
C PRO A 4 8.88 23.44 -18.89
N THR A 5 8.29 23.84 -20.01
CA THR A 5 7.12 23.21 -20.66
C THR A 5 7.50 22.22 -21.76
N ASP A 6 8.67 21.58 -21.67
CA ASP A 6 9.03 20.52 -22.63
C ASP A 6 8.64 19.15 -22.07
N LEU A 7 7.61 18.55 -22.68
CA LEU A 7 7.18 17.16 -22.46
C LEU A 7 8.36 16.18 -22.56
N ASP A 8 9.36 16.48 -23.40
CA ASP A 8 10.56 15.67 -23.57
C ASP A 8 11.45 15.66 -22.31
N MET A 9 11.57 16.79 -21.59
CA MET A 9 12.29 16.85 -20.30
C MET A 9 11.53 16.10 -19.21
N ILE A 10 10.20 16.25 -19.17
CA ILE A 10 9.36 15.55 -18.19
C ILE A 10 9.49 14.04 -18.34
N ASN A 11 9.51 13.53 -19.58
CA ASN A 11 9.71 12.13 -19.89
C ASN A 11 11.13 11.66 -19.56
N HIS A 12 12.15 12.51 -19.74
CA HIS A 12 13.52 12.19 -19.35
C HIS A 12 13.66 11.95 -17.84
N ASP A 13 13.12 12.84 -17.01
CA ASP A 13 13.20 12.71 -15.55
C ASP A 13 12.52 11.43 -15.03
N ILE A 14 11.35 11.09 -15.58
CA ILE A 14 10.62 9.87 -15.21
C ILE A 14 11.38 8.61 -15.63
N ASN A 15 11.97 8.62 -16.83
CA ASN A 15 12.81 7.50 -17.28
C ASN A 15 14.05 7.32 -16.39
N GLN A 16 14.71 8.42 -16.00
CA GLN A 16 15.84 8.37 -15.07
C GLN A 16 15.43 7.89 -13.68
N LEU A 17 14.23 8.26 -13.21
CA LEU A 17 13.67 7.73 -11.98
C LEU A 17 13.44 6.22 -12.08
N PHE A 18 12.79 5.73 -13.14
CA PHE A 18 12.54 4.29 -13.31
C PHE A 18 13.82 3.48 -13.38
N LEU A 19 14.83 3.95 -14.13
CA LEU A 19 16.14 3.30 -14.18
C LEU A 19 16.80 3.23 -12.80
N HIS A 20 16.69 4.30 -11.99
CA HIS A 20 17.20 4.29 -10.62
C HIS A 20 16.48 3.27 -9.74
N LEU A 21 15.14 3.24 -9.77
CA LEU A 21 14.35 2.33 -8.94
C LEU A 21 14.61 0.85 -9.30
N MET A 22 14.88 0.57 -10.58
CA MET A 22 15.17 -0.77 -11.09
C MET A 22 16.61 -1.24 -10.78
N ASN A 23 17.60 -0.36 -10.90
CA ASN A 23 19.01 -0.77 -10.92
C ASN A 23 19.76 -0.48 -9.61
N ASP A 24 19.34 0.53 -8.84
CA ASP A 24 20.15 1.06 -7.74
C ASP A 24 19.60 0.70 -6.36
N LEU A 25 18.39 0.12 -6.29
CA LEU A 25 17.82 -0.35 -5.02
C LEU A 25 18.25 -1.78 -4.74
N THR A 26 18.69 -2.02 -3.51
CA THR A 26 18.99 -3.39 -3.04
C THR A 26 17.73 -4.25 -3.16
N PRO A 27 17.83 -5.49 -3.68
CA PRO A 27 16.72 -6.42 -3.69
C PRO A 27 16.10 -6.60 -2.31
N MET A 28 14.79 -6.78 -2.28
CA MET A 28 14.05 -7.03 -1.05
C MET A 28 14.40 -8.42 -0.48
N GLU A 29 14.64 -8.49 0.83
CA GLU A 29 14.78 -9.77 1.52
C GLU A 29 13.39 -10.40 1.76
N LYS A 30 13.03 -11.36 0.91
CA LYS A 30 11.76 -12.08 0.98
C LYS A 30 11.69 -13.10 2.14
N PRO A 31 12.73 -13.90 2.42
CA PRO A 31 12.72 -14.82 3.56
C PRO A 31 13.05 -14.04 4.84
N GLY A 32 12.10 -13.87 5.76
CA GLY A 32 12.40 -13.25 7.06
C GLY A 32 11.25 -12.43 7.67
N PRO A 33 11.50 -11.21 8.18
CA PRO A 33 10.51 -10.34 8.87
C PRO A 33 9.20 -10.11 8.10
N MET A 34 9.24 -10.27 6.77
CA MET A 34 8.07 -10.21 5.88
C MET A 34 7.17 -11.44 5.89
N SER A 35 7.62 -12.56 6.47
CA SER A 35 6.74 -13.67 6.89
C SER A 35 5.80 -13.29 8.03
N GLY A 36 5.89 -12.03 8.49
CA GLY A 36 4.94 -11.44 9.38
C GLY A 36 5.22 -11.72 10.86
N ARG A 37 6.51 -11.74 11.20
CA ARG A 37 6.97 -11.68 12.58
C ARG A 37 7.48 -10.26 12.81
N CYS A 38 6.61 -9.43 13.38
CA CYS A 38 6.88 -8.01 13.59
C CYS A 38 7.36 -7.70 15.02
N GLU A 39 7.87 -8.70 15.76
CA GLU A 39 8.21 -8.59 17.17
C GLU A 39 9.21 -7.45 17.45
N LEU A 40 10.25 -7.36 16.63
CA LEU A 40 11.27 -6.32 16.74
C LEU A 40 10.67 -4.94 16.53
N GLN A 41 9.96 -4.76 15.41
CA GLN A 41 9.32 -3.49 15.03
C GLN A 41 8.28 -3.06 16.06
N THR A 42 7.47 -4.01 16.55
CA THR A 42 6.46 -3.80 17.60
C THR A 42 7.13 -3.34 18.89
N SER A 43 8.14 -4.05 19.35
CA SER A 43 8.84 -3.72 20.60
C SER A 43 9.55 -2.37 20.54
N GLN A 44 10.15 -2.05 19.38
CA GLN A 44 10.79 -0.75 19.14
C GLN A 44 9.77 0.39 19.13
N MET A 45 8.64 0.23 18.44
CA MET A 45 7.57 1.23 18.43
C MET A 45 6.93 1.41 19.81
N GLU A 46 6.65 0.33 20.54
CA GLU A 46 6.12 0.41 21.91
C GLU A 46 7.07 1.18 22.83
N THR A 47 8.37 0.87 22.76
CA THR A 47 9.40 1.58 23.56
C THR A 47 9.44 3.05 23.19
N PHE A 48 9.48 3.35 21.89
CA PHE A 48 9.46 4.70 21.37
C PHE A 48 8.23 5.50 21.84
N LEU A 49 7.03 4.92 21.71
CA LEU A 49 5.79 5.57 22.13
C LEU A 49 5.73 5.75 23.65
N LYS A 50 6.25 4.79 24.43
CA LYS A 50 6.28 4.90 25.88
C LYS A 50 7.21 6.02 26.35
N GLU A 51 8.40 6.11 25.77
CA GLU A 51 9.42 7.10 26.15
C GLU A 51 9.03 8.53 25.74
N ASN A 52 8.35 8.69 24.61
CA ASN A 52 8.08 10.00 24.02
C ASN A 52 6.62 10.46 24.17
N PHE A 53 5.68 9.52 24.33
CA PHE A 53 4.25 9.77 24.23
C PHE A 53 3.41 9.19 25.40
N ASP A 54 4.03 8.80 26.52
CA ASP A 54 3.33 8.26 27.73
C ASP A 54 2.34 7.15 27.38
N PHE A 55 2.77 6.32 26.44
CA PHE A 55 2.00 5.20 25.95
C PHE A 55 1.98 4.05 26.96
N GLU A 56 0.79 3.51 27.22
CA GLU A 56 0.60 2.37 28.12
C GLU A 56 -0.41 1.36 27.57
N ASN A 57 0.00 0.09 27.58
CA ASN A 57 -0.90 -1.04 27.36
C ASN A 57 -1.75 -1.31 28.59
N ILE A 58 -3.06 -1.43 28.39
CA ILE A 58 -4.00 -1.74 29.47
C ILE A 58 -3.96 -3.26 29.70
N PRO A 59 -3.57 -3.73 30.90
CA PRO A 59 -3.53 -5.16 31.19
C PRO A 59 -4.92 -5.79 31.08
N ASP A 60 -4.99 -7.00 30.51
CA ASP A 60 -6.19 -7.84 30.40
C ASP A 60 -7.39 -7.22 29.66
N GLU A 61 -7.19 -6.07 29.01
CA GLU A 61 -8.18 -5.44 28.14
C GLU A 61 -7.77 -5.64 26.68
N TYR A 62 -8.72 -6.07 25.86
CA TYR A 62 -8.51 -6.37 24.45
C TYR A 62 -9.54 -5.60 23.63
N ILE A 63 -9.08 -4.88 22.60
CA ILE A 63 -9.97 -4.26 21.61
C ILE A 63 -10.68 -5.37 20.83
N VAL A 64 -9.90 -6.37 20.41
CA VAL A 64 -10.36 -7.65 19.89
C VAL A 64 -9.44 -8.76 20.40
N GLN A 65 -9.91 -10.01 20.41
CA GLN A 65 -9.12 -11.14 20.90
C GLN A 65 -7.74 -11.20 20.20
N GLY A 66 -6.67 -11.00 20.97
CA GLY A 66 -5.29 -10.99 20.48
C GLY A 66 -4.65 -9.61 20.32
N VAL A 67 -5.42 -8.51 20.44
CA VAL A 67 -4.93 -7.13 20.37
C VAL A 67 -5.24 -6.42 21.67
N ARG A 68 -4.20 -5.99 22.38
CA ARG A 68 -4.34 -5.32 23.67
C ARG A 68 -4.90 -3.91 23.47
N SER A 69 -5.79 -3.52 24.38
CA SER A 69 -6.21 -2.14 24.52
C SER A 69 -5.05 -1.31 25.04
N PHE A 70 -5.05 -0.04 24.68
CA PHE A 70 -4.01 0.89 25.08
C PHE A 70 -4.61 2.25 25.38
N ARG A 71 -3.84 3.02 26.13
CA ARG A 71 -4.09 4.44 26.35
C ARG A 71 -2.82 5.21 26.07
N VAL A 72 -3.00 6.40 25.54
CA VAL A 72 -1.98 7.43 25.57
C VAL A 72 -2.29 8.23 26.83
N GLY A 73 -1.35 8.30 27.76
CA GLY A 73 -1.53 9.00 29.02
C GLY A 73 -1.76 10.50 28.84
N ARG A 74 -2.00 11.21 29.95
CA ARG A 74 -2.15 12.67 29.94
C ARG A 74 -0.79 13.35 29.82
N LEU A 75 -0.06 13.09 28.74
CA LEU A 75 0.89 14.11 28.31
C LEU A 75 0.10 15.39 28.06
N PRO A 76 0.70 16.55 28.35
CA PRO A 76 0.13 17.78 27.85
C PRO A 76 0.09 17.59 26.31
N SER A 77 -1.01 18.00 25.67
CA SER A 77 -1.27 17.71 24.25
C SER A 77 -0.01 17.91 23.40
N LEU A 78 0.16 17.19 22.30
CA LEU A 78 1.34 17.36 21.42
C LEU A 78 1.67 18.83 21.13
N GLU A 79 0.68 19.72 21.18
CA GLU A 79 0.72 21.20 21.08
C GLU A 79 1.43 21.95 22.23
N SER A 80 1.62 21.31 23.38
CA SER A 80 2.23 21.88 24.59
C SER A 80 3.70 21.55 24.78
N ILE A 81 4.20 20.54 24.05
CA ILE A 81 5.61 20.16 24.04
C ILE A 81 6.40 21.25 23.31
N ASP A 82 7.68 21.48 23.60
CA ASP A 82 8.48 22.43 22.81
C ASP A 82 8.57 21.95 21.35
N GLU A 83 8.22 22.81 20.40
CA GLU A 83 8.28 22.49 18.96
C GLU A 83 9.70 22.18 18.47
N ASN A 84 10.72 22.66 19.18
CA ASN A 84 12.13 22.43 18.88
C ASN A 84 12.68 21.17 19.53
N LEU A 85 11.90 20.49 20.39
CA LEU A 85 12.31 19.23 20.97
C LEU A 85 12.55 18.19 19.86
N ILE A 86 13.74 17.61 19.87
CA ILE A 86 14.14 16.58 18.91
C ILE A 86 13.81 15.22 19.49
N ILE A 87 13.01 14.46 18.74
CA ILE A 87 12.69 13.06 19.00
C ILE A 87 13.54 12.19 18.06
N LYS A 88 13.98 11.05 18.58
CA LYS A 88 14.78 10.08 17.83
C LYS A 88 14.08 8.73 17.85
N PHE A 89 13.80 8.18 16.67
CA PHE A 89 13.37 6.80 16.56
C PHE A 89 14.59 5.87 16.72
N PRO A 90 14.53 4.86 17.61
CA PRO A 90 15.68 4.03 17.95
C PRO A 90 16.18 3.23 16.75
N SER A 91 17.50 3.02 16.65
CA SER A 91 18.17 2.21 15.63
C SER A 91 19.07 1.18 16.32
N GLU A 92 19.15 -0.04 15.78
CA GLU A 92 19.97 -1.12 16.34
C GLU A 92 21.46 -0.73 16.47
N THR A 93 21.94 0.11 15.57
CA THR A 93 23.33 0.58 15.59
C THR A 93 23.52 1.86 16.40
N TYR A 94 22.46 2.50 16.94
CA TYR A 94 22.41 3.81 17.62
C TYR A 94 23.07 5.01 16.89
N GLU A 95 23.97 4.78 15.94
CA GLU A 95 24.78 5.78 15.26
C GLU A 95 23.99 6.57 14.22
N ASN A 96 22.88 6.01 13.71
CA ASN A 96 22.10 6.63 12.64
C ASN A 96 20.57 6.50 12.87
N PRO A 97 20.00 7.18 13.89
CA PRO A 97 18.56 7.19 14.10
C PRO A 97 17.81 7.99 13.03
N PHE A 98 16.49 7.83 12.99
CA PHE A 98 15.61 8.81 12.34
C PHE A 98 15.32 9.93 13.33
N GLU A 99 15.72 11.16 13.00
CA GLU A 99 15.47 12.35 13.83
C GLU A 99 14.26 13.13 13.30
N MET A 100 13.48 13.73 14.18
CA MET A 100 12.40 14.67 13.85
C MET A 100 12.15 15.66 14.99
N THR A 101 11.58 16.81 14.70
CA THR A 101 11.11 17.72 15.75
C THR A 101 9.62 17.55 16.03
N ILE A 102 9.16 17.96 17.21
CA ILE A 102 7.74 18.07 17.53
C ILE A 102 7.02 19.00 16.52
N GLY A 103 7.67 20.10 16.12
CA GLY A 103 7.13 21.00 15.10
C GLY A 103 6.87 20.31 13.75
N GLU A 104 7.76 19.40 13.34
CA GLU A 104 7.54 18.57 12.15
C GLU A 104 6.34 17.64 12.31
N ILE A 105 6.22 16.96 13.46
CA ILE A 105 5.09 16.06 13.74
C ILE A 105 3.76 16.83 13.68
N ARG A 106 3.67 18.02 14.30
CA ARG A 106 2.47 18.88 14.25
C ARG A 106 2.13 19.28 12.82
N LYS A 107 3.13 19.66 12.02
CA LYS A 107 2.92 20.00 10.61
C LYS A 107 2.38 18.81 9.81
N TRP A 108 2.87 17.60 10.10
CA TRP A 108 2.37 16.38 9.47
C TRP A 108 0.95 16.05 9.92
N GLN A 109 0.63 16.21 11.20
CA GLN A 109 -0.74 16.08 11.73
C GLN A 109 -1.73 17.05 11.07
N GLN A 110 -1.33 18.30 10.87
CA GLN A 110 -2.14 19.34 10.20
C GLN A 110 -2.43 19.02 8.72
N SER A 111 -1.61 18.17 8.11
CA SER A 111 -1.79 17.78 6.71
C SER A 111 -2.82 16.66 6.49
N TYR A 112 -3.47 16.21 7.56
CA TYR A 112 -4.49 15.17 7.51
C TYR A 112 -5.73 15.62 6.74
N VAL A 113 -6.19 14.79 5.82
CA VAL A 113 -7.37 15.03 4.99
C VAL A 113 -8.09 13.72 4.70
N VAL A 114 -9.42 13.80 4.56
CA VAL A 114 -10.29 12.68 4.18
C VAL A 114 -11.00 12.98 2.88
N TYR A 115 -11.04 12.00 2.00
CA TYR A 115 -11.79 12.01 0.76
C TYR A 115 -12.80 10.86 0.76
N ALA A 116 -14.08 11.16 0.66
CA ALA A 116 -15.14 10.18 0.65
C ALA A 116 -15.90 10.23 -0.68
N CYS A 117 -16.35 9.08 -1.16
CA CYS A 117 -17.22 9.03 -2.33
C CYS A 117 -18.56 9.69 -2.02
N GLN A 118 -18.95 10.66 -2.84
CA GLN A 118 -20.28 11.25 -2.80
C GLN A 118 -21.24 10.36 -3.60
N ASP A 119 -21.83 9.39 -2.91
CA ASP A 119 -22.84 8.49 -3.47
C ASP A 119 -24.01 8.35 -2.48
N ASN A 120 -25.22 8.61 -2.97
CA ASN A 120 -26.44 8.50 -2.19
C ASN A 120 -26.67 7.07 -1.69
N ASP A 121 -26.27 6.06 -2.46
CA ASP A 121 -26.46 4.64 -2.11
C ASP A 121 -25.54 4.22 -0.95
N LEU A 122 -24.38 4.88 -0.79
CA LEU A 122 -23.46 4.61 0.32
C LEU A 122 -23.81 5.40 1.59
N SER A 123 -24.53 6.53 1.46
CA SER A 123 -24.94 7.37 2.59
C SER A 123 -23.76 7.72 3.52
N ILE A 124 -22.62 8.10 2.92
CA ILE A 124 -21.43 8.55 3.67
C ILE A 124 -21.58 10.05 3.94
N ASP A 125 -21.70 10.41 5.21
CA ASP A 125 -21.78 11.80 5.66
C ASP A 125 -20.72 12.13 6.73
N LYS A 126 -20.72 13.38 7.19
CA LYS A 126 -19.73 13.85 8.17
C LYS A 126 -19.87 13.15 9.52
N GLU A 127 -21.09 12.84 9.95
CA GLU A 127 -21.34 12.21 11.25
C GLU A 127 -20.83 10.77 11.23
N PHE A 128 -21.16 10.02 10.18
CA PHE A 128 -20.62 8.68 9.94
C PHE A 128 -19.09 8.68 9.94
N LEU A 129 -18.45 9.59 9.19
CA LEU A 129 -16.99 9.66 9.16
C LEU A 129 -16.39 9.95 10.54
N GLN A 130 -16.97 10.88 11.32
CA GLN A 130 -16.48 11.15 12.68
C GLN A 130 -16.59 9.92 13.61
N GLN A 131 -17.66 9.14 13.50
CA GLN A 131 -17.85 7.92 14.28
C GLN A 131 -16.89 6.81 13.82
N ALA A 132 -16.79 6.57 12.52
CA ALA A 132 -15.92 5.54 11.96
C ALA A 132 -14.43 5.81 12.30
N LEU A 133 -13.96 7.05 12.14
CA LEU A 133 -12.58 7.43 12.44
C LEU A 133 -12.20 7.34 13.93
N LYS A 134 -13.20 7.27 14.83
CA LYS A 134 -13.02 6.97 16.27
C LYS A 134 -12.98 5.48 16.58
N GLY A 135 -13.14 4.60 15.59
CA GLY A 135 -13.31 3.16 15.82
C GLY A 135 -14.67 2.81 16.42
N GLN A 136 -15.70 3.62 16.13
CA GLN A 136 -17.06 3.41 16.63
C GLN A 136 -18.01 2.88 15.56
N SER A 137 -17.50 2.57 14.36
CA SER A 137 -18.27 1.93 13.29
C SER A 137 -18.57 0.47 13.60
N LYS A 138 -19.71 -0.02 13.14
CA LYS A 138 -20.14 -1.42 13.28
C LYS A 138 -19.63 -2.30 12.14
N ASP A 139 -19.61 -3.61 12.41
CA ASP A 139 -19.44 -4.65 11.40
C ASP A 139 -20.47 -4.54 10.25
N GLY A 140 -20.11 -5.00 9.06
CA GLY A 140 -21.01 -5.11 7.92
C GLY A 140 -21.17 -3.80 7.14
N ASP A 141 -22.36 -3.21 7.16
CA ASP A 141 -22.69 -2.06 6.29
C ASP A 141 -21.80 -0.83 6.55
N GLU A 142 -21.48 -0.53 7.80
CA GLU A 142 -20.64 0.62 8.15
C GLU A 142 -19.18 0.40 7.74
N ALA A 143 -18.65 -0.81 7.95
CA ALA A 143 -17.34 -1.24 7.46
C ALA A 143 -17.23 -1.18 5.92
N PHE A 144 -18.28 -1.63 5.23
CA PHE A 144 -18.35 -1.63 3.77
C PHE A 144 -18.19 -0.22 3.19
N ARG A 145 -18.84 0.78 3.80
CA ARG A 145 -18.76 2.18 3.36
C ARG A 145 -17.34 2.73 3.42
N MET A 146 -16.50 2.27 4.37
CA MET A 146 -15.12 2.73 4.51
C MET A 146 -14.21 2.34 3.34
N LYS A 147 -14.61 1.36 2.50
CA LYS A 147 -13.91 1.02 1.24
C LYS A 147 -13.92 2.18 0.24
N PHE A 148 -14.88 3.10 0.39
CA PHE A 148 -15.04 4.30 -0.43
C PHE A 148 -14.57 5.57 0.28
N VAL A 149 -13.66 5.43 1.25
CA VAL A 149 -13.05 6.53 1.99
C VAL A 149 -11.54 6.42 1.95
N ILE A 150 -10.89 7.51 1.56
CA ILE A 150 -9.43 7.65 1.48
C ILE A 150 -8.99 8.63 2.56
N ARG A 151 -7.99 8.26 3.34
CA ARG A 151 -7.37 9.12 4.35
C ARG A 151 -5.94 9.39 3.93
N MET A 152 -5.51 10.64 4.04
CA MET A 152 -4.17 11.03 3.64
C MET A 152 -3.53 11.95 4.66
N SER A 153 -2.24 11.77 4.86
CA SER A 153 -1.40 12.72 5.59
C SER A 153 0.02 12.68 5.02
N THR A 154 0.76 13.76 5.20
CA THR A 154 2.21 13.70 5.09
C THR A 154 2.72 12.76 6.18
N CYS A 155 3.42 11.71 5.79
CA CYS A 155 3.75 10.61 6.67
C CYS A 155 5.11 10.03 6.28
N PRO A 156 6.18 10.50 6.93
CA PRO A 156 7.49 9.87 6.88
C PRO A 156 7.49 8.36 7.14
N ILE A 157 8.46 7.69 6.51
CA ILE A 157 8.78 6.28 6.74
C ILE A 157 10.00 6.23 7.66
N LEU A 158 9.88 5.51 8.78
CA LEU A 158 10.90 5.41 9.83
C LEU A 158 11.85 4.24 9.56
N MET A 159 11.32 3.14 9.02
CA MET A 159 12.06 1.91 8.74
C MET A 159 11.53 1.25 7.47
N GLU A 160 12.37 0.44 6.85
CA GLU A 160 12.01 -0.44 5.75
C GLU A 160 11.17 -1.62 6.23
N PHE A 161 10.55 -2.35 5.30
CA PHE A 161 9.71 -3.48 5.67
C PHE A 161 10.50 -4.65 6.28
N ASP A 162 11.81 -4.74 6.14
CA ASP A 162 12.61 -5.73 6.89
C ASP A 162 12.92 -5.29 8.34
N GLY A 163 12.52 -4.08 8.74
CA GLY A 163 12.80 -3.50 10.06
C GLY A 163 14.06 -2.64 10.12
N GLN A 164 14.80 -2.49 9.01
CA GLN A 164 15.96 -1.63 8.99
C GLN A 164 15.54 -0.16 9.07
N VAL A 165 16.05 0.55 10.08
CA VAL A 165 15.75 1.98 10.25
C VAL A 165 16.33 2.79 9.10
N ILE A 166 15.51 3.69 8.54
CA ILE A 166 15.92 4.60 7.48
C ILE A 166 16.54 5.83 8.14
N PRO A 167 17.86 6.03 8.04
CA PRO A 167 18.51 7.11 8.75
C PRO A 167 18.13 8.47 8.16
N ARG A 168 17.86 9.43 9.05
CA ARG A 168 17.48 10.78 8.67
C ARG A 168 17.96 11.79 9.70
N LYS A 169 18.66 12.82 9.21
CA LYS A 169 19.01 14.02 9.98
C LYS A 169 18.06 15.18 9.65
N LEU A 170 17.92 16.14 10.56
CA LEU A 170 16.95 17.24 10.48
C LEU A 170 17.08 18.12 9.23
N GLU A 171 18.28 18.28 8.67
CA GLU A 171 18.48 19.07 7.44
C GLU A 171 17.88 18.40 6.19
N LYS A 172 17.53 17.12 6.26
CA LYS A 172 16.93 16.38 5.14
C LYS A 172 15.43 16.64 5.11
N THR A 173 14.95 17.14 3.97
CA THR A 173 13.55 17.56 3.79
C THR A 173 12.67 16.54 3.06
N TRP A 174 13.26 15.47 2.51
CA TRP A 174 12.54 14.40 1.80
C TRP A 174 11.33 13.82 2.57
N PRO A 175 11.32 13.71 3.92
CA PRO A 175 10.16 13.16 4.61
C PRO A 175 8.87 13.96 4.38
N ASN A 176 8.99 15.27 4.13
CA ASN A 176 7.85 16.16 3.86
C ASN A 176 7.19 15.94 2.49
N ARG A 177 7.80 15.09 1.64
CA ARG A 177 7.30 14.79 0.29
C ARG A 177 6.50 13.51 0.21
N ILE A 178 6.42 12.75 1.30
CA ILE A 178 5.74 11.46 1.35
C ILE A 178 4.34 11.65 1.91
N LYS A 179 3.33 11.25 1.13
CA LYS A 179 1.94 11.12 1.56
C LYS A 179 1.62 9.64 1.79
N LEU A 180 1.08 9.30 2.94
CA LEU A 180 0.52 7.96 3.14
C LEU A 180 -0.97 8.00 2.82
N VAL A 181 -1.41 7.10 1.96
CA VAL A 181 -2.79 6.98 1.48
C VAL A 181 -3.39 5.73 2.10
N SER A 182 -4.29 5.89 3.06
CA SER A 182 -4.89 4.78 3.79
C SER A 182 -6.32 4.51 3.34
N VAL A 183 -6.57 3.30 2.85
CA VAL A 183 -7.88 2.87 2.33
C VAL A 183 -8.18 1.43 2.70
N THR A 184 -9.44 1.14 3.01
CA THR A 184 -9.92 -0.21 3.31
C THR A 184 -10.06 -1.02 2.02
N GLY A 185 -9.54 -2.25 2.01
CA GLY A 185 -9.69 -3.17 0.89
C GLY A 185 -11.02 -3.94 0.91
N ILE A 186 -11.34 -4.61 -0.21
CA ILE A 186 -12.38 -5.65 -0.22
C ILE A 186 -11.78 -6.93 0.40
N ASP A 187 -12.50 -7.56 1.33
CA ASP A 187 -12.03 -8.69 2.14
C ASP A 187 -12.93 -9.92 1.97
N PHE A 188 -12.42 -10.91 1.23
CA PHE A 188 -13.05 -12.23 1.04
C PHE A 188 -12.49 -13.31 1.98
N ALA A 189 -11.68 -12.96 3.00
CA ALA A 189 -11.22 -13.91 4.01
C ALA A 189 -12.35 -14.41 4.93
N GLY A 190 -13.56 -13.85 4.77
CA GLY A 190 -14.76 -14.29 5.47
C GLY A 190 -14.71 -13.90 6.93
N ARG A 191 -14.39 -12.65 7.24
CA ARG A 191 -14.46 -12.15 8.62
C ARG A 191 -15.86 -11.61 8.89
N LYS A 192 -16.34 -11.77 10.13
CA LYS A 192 -17.63 -11.22 10.58
C LYS A 192 -17.74 -9.73 10.27
N HIS A 193 -16.62 -9.02 10.42
CA HIS A 193 -16.57 -7.59 10.22
C HIS A 193 -16.83 -7.18 8.75
N ASP A 194 -16.33 -7.95 7.79
CA ASP A 194 -16.45 -7.68 6.35
C ASP A 194 -17.59 -8.49 5.70
N ILE A 195 -18.61 -8.90 6.48
CA ILE A 195 -19.73 -9.72 5.99
C ILE A 195 -20.45 -9.12 4.79
N GLN A 196 -20.48 -7.78 4.71
CA GLN A 196 -21.17 -7.09 3.63
C GLN A 196 -20.44 -7.22 2.29
N ASP A 197 -19.12 -7.47 2.27
CA ASP A 197 -18.42 -7.82 1.02
C ASP A 197 -18.93 -9.14 0.46
N ILE A 198 -19.15 -10.10 1.35
CA ILE A 198 -19.67 -11.42 0.99
C ILE A 198 -21.07 -11.28 0.39
N TYR A 199 -21.95 -10.51 1.04
CA TYR A 199 -23.31 -10.30 0.56
C TYR A 199 -23.40 -9.49 -0.73
N THR A 200 -22.48 -8.55 -0.92
CA THR A 200 -22.48 -7.67 -2.08
C THR A 200 -21.86 -8.33 -3.30
N TYR A 201 -20.79 -9.10 -3.11
CA TYR A 201 -19.97 -9.57 -4.23
C TYR A 201 -20.07 -11.08 -4.48
N LEU A 202 -20.68 -11.90 -3.63
CA LEU A 202 -20.86 -13.34 -3.87
C LEU A 202 -22.32 -13.70 -4.07
N THR A 203 -22.67 -14.08 -5.30
CA THR A 203 -24.05 -14.45 -5.67
C THR A 203 -24.53 -15.76 -5.03
N ASN A 204 -23.59 -16.67 -4.70
CA ASN A 204 -23.86 -17.98 -4.10
C ASN A 204 -23.33 -18.11 -2.67
N TRP A 205 -23.19 -17.00 -1.93
CA TRP A 205 -22.54 -17.00 -0.61
C TRP A 205 -23.12 -18.03 0.38
N LYS A 206 -24.42 -18.33 0.31
CA LYS A 206 -25.10 -19.31 1.17
C LYS A 206 -24.59 -20.74 1.00
N ASP A 207 -24.11 -21.07 -0.20
CA ASP A 207 -23.54 -22.39 -0.50
C ASP A 207 -22.06 -22.44 -0.11
N VAL A 208 -21.39 -21.29 -0.16
CA VAL A 208 -19.97 -21.11 0.11
C VAL A 208 -19.66 -21.15 1.60
N TYR A 209 -20.57 -20.72 2.49
CA TYR A 209 -20.34 -20.70 3.93
C TYR A 209 -21.34 -21.59 4.68
N ALA A 210 -20.88 -22.22 5.77
CA ALA A 210 -21.78 -22.91 6.67
C ALA A 210 -22.72 -21.91 7.37
N LEU A 211 -24.01 -22.25 7.51
CA LEU A 211 -25.03 -21.34 8.02
C LEU A 211 -25.50 -21.73 9.43
N ASP A 212 -25.79 -20.72 10.24
CA ASP A 212 -26.45 -20.86 11.53
C ASP A 212 -27.93 -21.21 11.28
N PRO A 213 -28.44 -22.33 11.81
CA PRO A 213 -29.80 -22.79 11.54
C PRO A 213 -30.89 -21.88 12.14
N CYS A 214 -30.56 -21.04 13.12
CA CYS A 214 -31.48 -20.11 13.76
C CYS A 214 -31.52 -18.75 13.05
N THR A 215 -30.37 -18.23 12.62
CA THR A 215 -30.27 -16.88 12.04
C THR A 215 -30.17 -16.87 10.51
N ASN A 216 -29.87 -18.02 9.91
CA ASN A 216 -29.57 -18.17 8.47
C ASN A 216 -28.41 -17.26 8.00
N GLN A 217 -27.51 -16.91 8.91
CA GLN A 217 -26.29 -16.14 8.66
C GLN A 217 -25.07 -17.09 8.62
N PRO A 218 -23.94 -16.69 8.01
CA PRO A 218 -22.70 -17.44 8.09
C PRO A 218 -22.29 -17.73 9.54
N LEU A 219 -21.95 -19.00 9.84
CA LEU A 219 -21.43 -19.43 11.13
C LEU A 219 -20.06 -18.80 11.37
N VAL A 220 -19.93 -18.10 12.50
CA VAL A 220 -18.69 -17.49 12.97
C VAL A 220 -18.00 -18.42 13.97
N TYR A 221 -16.80 -18.90 13.64
CA TYR A 221 -15.96 -19.69 14.54
C TYR A 221 -14.96 -18.80 15.28
N GLY A 222 -14.77 -19.05 16.57
CA GLY A 222 -13.85 -18.25 17.40
C GLY A 222 -14.18 -16.75 17.47
N GLY A 223 -15.43 -16.38 17.16
CA GLY A 223 -15.90 -15.00 17.21
C GLY A 223 -15.45 -14.09 16.05
N ARG A 224 -14.65 -14.59 15.09
CA ARG A 224 -14.03 -13.75 14.04
C ARG A 224 -14.28 -14.22 12.61
N ASP A 225 -14.03 -15.50 12.31
CA ASP A 225 -13.94 -16.00 10.93
C ASP A 225 -15.13 -16.90 10.57
N PHE A 226 -15.65 -16.80 9.36
CA PHE A 226 -16.67 -17.67 8.80
C PHE A 226 -16.08 -19.03 8.43
N PHE A 227 -16.91 -20.07 8.49
CA PHE A 227 -16.50 -21.41 8.08
C PHE A 227 -16.85 -21.68 6.60
N PRO A 228 -15.88 -21.68 5.67
CA PRO A 228 -16.15 -21.96 4.26
C PRO A 228 -16.44 -23.46 4.05
N ASN A 229 -17.44 -23.74 3.22
CA ASN A 229 -17.70 -25.05 2.67
C ASN A 229 -16.65 -25.37 1.59
N ARG A 230 -15.65 -26.19 1.96
CA ARG A 230 -14.46 -26.47 1.14
C ARG A 230 -14.74 -27.07 -0.25
N ASN A 231 -15.95 -27.58 -0.48
CA ASN A 231 -16.33 -28.20 -1.76
C ASN A 231 -17.06 -27.24 -2.71
N VAL A 232 -17.32 -26.00 -2.29
CA VAL A 232 -18.08 -25.03 -3.08
C VAL A 232 -17.19 -23.84 -3.38
N ARG A 233 -17.11 -23.46 -4.66
CA ARG A 233 -16.42 -22.25 -5.11
C ARG A 233 -17.35 -21.05 -5.07
N GLY A 234 -16.80 -19.88 -4.74
CA GLY A 234 -17.49 -18.61 -4.83
C GLY A 234 -17.80 -18.22 -6.28
N VAL A 235 -18.94 -17.58 -6.48
CA VAL A 235 -19.37 -17.00 -7.75
C VAL A 235 -19.54 -15.50 -7.56
N LEU A 236 -18.59 -14.75 -8.11
CA LEU A 236 -18.56 -13.29 -8.04
C LEU A 236 -19.74 -12.66 -8.78
N ASP A 237 -20.35 -11.62 -8.21
CA ASP A 237 -21.04 -10.59 -8.98
C ASP A 237 -19.97 -9.73 -9.66
N GLU A 238 -19.52 -10.20 -10.83
CA GLU A 238 -18.40 -9.61 -11.55
C GLU A 238 -18.67 -8.15 -11.93
N LYS A 239 -19.90 -7.81 -12.30
CA LYS A 239 -20.27 -6.45 -12.70
C LYS A 239 -20.21 -5.51 -11.49
N ARG A 240 -20.79 -5.92 -10.36
CA ARG A 240 -20.80 -5.09 -9.16
C ARG A 240 -19.39 -4.88 -8.62
N LEU A 241 -18.61 -5.95 -8.49
CA LEU A 241 -17.23 -5.89 -8.02
C LEU A 241 -16.37 -4.99 -8.92
N TYR A 242 -16.44 -5.17 -10.24
CA TYR A 242 -15.61 -4.40 -11.17
C TYR A 242 -15.92 -2.90 -11.14
N ASN A 243 -17.21 -2.53 -11.08
CA ASN A 243 -17.63 -1.14 -10.99
C ASN A 243 -17.15 -0.48 -9.68
N ASP A 244 -17.28 -1.18 -8.55
CA ASP A 244 -16.82 -0.66 -7.26
C ASP A 244 -15.29 -0.52 -7.22
N LEU A 245 -14.54 -1.47 -7.81
CA LEU A 245 -13.08 -1.36 -7.94
C LEU A 245 -12.65 -0.15 -8.79
N ILE A 246 -13.37 0.15 -9.89
CA ILE A 246 -13.13 1.38 -10.68
C ILE A 246 -13.37 2.61 -9.83
N ARG A 247 -14.49 2.65 -9.09
CA ARG A 247 -14.83 3.79 -8.23
C ARG A 247 -13.79 4.02 -7.15
N MET A 248 -13.34 2.95 -6.48
CA MET A 248 -12.29 3.00 -5.46
C MET A 248 -10.95 3.49 -6.04
N ALA A 249 -10.53 2.97 -7.19
CA ALA A 249 -9.30 3.39 -7.85
C ALA A 249 -9.37 4.86 -8.30
N ARG A 250 -10.50 5.29 -8.89
CA ARG A 250 -10.72 6.66 -9.33
C ARG A 250 -10.74 7.64 -8.16
N LEU A 251 -11.42 7.31 -7.06
CA LEU A 251 -11.44 8.13 -5.85
C LEU A 251 -10.02 8.33 -5.32
N ARG A 252 -9.25 7.24 -5.20
CA ARG A 252 -7.86 7.28 -4.71
C ARG A 252 -6.95 8.12 -5.60
N LEU A 253 -6.94 7.89 -6.91
CA LEU A 253 -6.06 8.62 -7.82
C LEU A 253 -6.43 10.10 -7.91
N ARG A 254 -7.73 10.45 -7.87
CA ARG A 254 -8.16 11.85 -7.75
C ARG A 254 -7.69 12.49 -6.44
N ALA A 255 -7.82 11.79 -5.31
CA ALA A 255 -7.32 12.28 -4.03
C ALA A 255 -5.80 12.56 -4.07
N CYS A 256 -5.01 11.65 -4.66
CA CYS A 256 -3.59 11.86 -4.88
C CYS A 256 -3.31 13.09 -5.76
N ASP A 257 -4.03 13.24 -6.88
CA ASP A 257 -3.87 14.39 -7.78
C ASP A 257 -4.18 15.72 -7.08
N TYR A 258 -5.29 15.79 -6.33
CA TYR A 258 -5.67 16.99 -5.56
C TYR A 258 -4.66 17.35 -4.47
N GLN A 259 -3.98 16.35 -3.91
CA GLN A 259 -2.92 16.53 -2.91
C GLN A 259 -1.55 16.85 -3.54
N GLY A 260 -1.47 17.07 -4.86
CA GLY A 260 -0.24 17.44 -5.55
C GLY A 260 0.78 16.31 -5.64
N VAL A 261 0.34 15.05 -5.53
CA VAL A 261 1.20 13.88 -5.67
C VAL A 261 1.67 13.78 -7.12
N GLN A 262 2.98 13.58 -7.30
CA GLN A 262 3.61 13.45 -8.61
C GLN A 262 3.85 11.99 -8.99
N ILE A 263 4.19 11.15 -8.01
CA ILE A 263 4.43 9.72 -8.21
C ILE A 263 3.53 8.95 -7.25
N VAL A 264 2.68 8.07 -7.79
CA VAL A 264 1.83 7.20 -6.97
C VAL A 264 2.50 5.84 -6.85
N VAL A 265 2.81 5.41 -5.62
CA VAL A 265 3.25 4.05 -5.33
C VAL A 265 2.02 3.25 -4.92
N GLU A 266 1.55 2.41 -5.83
CA GLU A 266 0.41 1.52 -5.67
C GLU A 266 0.89 0.15 -5.17
N THR A 267 0.05 -0.50 -4.36
CA THR A 267 0.21 -1.89 -3.96
C THR A 267 -1.11 -2.64 -4.14
N GLY A 268 -1.05 -3.98 -4.16
CA GLY A 268 -2.22 -4.83 -4.31
C GLY A 268 -3.08 -4.91 -3.05
N ILE A 269 -3.78 -3.83 -2.68
CA ILE A 269 -4.69 -3.84 -1.52
C ILE A 269 -5.74 -4.94 -1.67
N GLY A 270 -5.86 -5.78 -0.65
CA GLY A 270 -6.83 -6.89 -0.63
C GLY A 270 -6.45 -8.06 -1.54
N LEU A 271 -5.26 -8.08 -2.15
CA LEU A 271 -4.91 -9.10 -3.17
C LEU A 271 -4.09 -10.29 -2.64
N GLY A 272 -3.81 -10.30 -1.34
CA GLY A 272 -3.22 -11.43 -0.61
C GLY A 272 -4.28 -12.40 -0.10
N VAL A 273 -4.33 -12.62 1.22
CA VAL A 273 -5.32 -13.50 1.88
C VAL A 273 -6.76 -13.10 1.55
N PHE A 274 -7.00 -11.79 1.44
CA PHE A 274 -8.30 -11.16 1.21
C PHE A 274 -8.83 -11.36 -0.21
N ALA A 275 -8.03 -11.86 -1.15
CA ALA A 275 -8.46 -12.07 -2.52
C ALA A 275 -9.51 -13.18 -2.67
N GLY A 276 -9.71 -14.01 -1.63
CA GLY A 276 -10.70 -15.08 -1.63
C GLY A 276 -10.15 -16.43 -2.07
N ARG A 277 -8.85 -16.68 -1.82
CA ARG A 277 -8.19 -17.96 -2.15
C ARG A 277 -8.91 -19.17 -1.53
N GLN A 278 -9.41 -19.04 -0.31
CA GLN A 278 -10.10 -20.12 0.40
C GLN A 278 -11.42 -20.54 -0.27
N ILE A 279 -11.99 -19.67 -1.10
CA ILE A 279 -13.24 -19.90 -1.83
C ILE A 279 -13.02 -19.91 -3.36
N GLY A 280 -11.76 -19.90 -3.80
CA GLY A 280 -11.35 -20.12 -5.19
C GLY A 280 -11.68 -18.98 -6.17
N ILE A 281 -11.64 -17.73 -5.72
CA ILE A 281 -11.93 -16.54 -6.55
C ILE A 281 -10.74 -15.57 -6.68
N ASP A 282 -9.59 -15.86 -6.06
CA ASP A 282 -8.44 -14.95 -5.94
C ASP A 282 -7.90 -14.47 -7.29
N ASP A 283 -7.74 -15.35 -8.26
CA ASP A 283 -7.25 -14.97 -9.59
C ASP A 283 -8.17 -13.97 -10.30
N LYS A 284 -9.49 -14.16 -10.18
CA LYS A 284 -10.48 -13.24 -10.76
C LYS A 284 -10.46 -11.90 -10.04
N THR A 285 -10.42 -11.90 -8.71
CA THR A 285 -10.34 -10.68 -7.91
C THR A 285 -9.11 -9.86 -8.29
N ARG A 286 -7.92 -10.48 -8.33
CA ARG A 286 -6.66 -9.83 -8.76
C ARG A 286 -6.76 -9.27 -10.17
N SER A 287 -7.31 -10.04 -11.10
CA SER A 287 -7.50 -9.61 -12.49
C SER A 287 -8.42 -8.40 -12.61
N PHE A 288 -9.54 -8.39 -11.88
CA PHE A 288 -10.44 -7.24 -11.88
C PHE A 288 -9.83 -6.00 -11.26
N THR A 289 -9.07 -6.12 -10.17
CA THR A 289 -8.38 -4.97 -9.58
C THR A 289 -7.39 -4.35 -10.55
N ALA A 290 -6.54 -5.16 -11.19
CA ALA A 290 -5.59 -4.67 -12.19
C ALA A 290 -6.30 -4.02 -13.40
N ARG A 291 -7.37 -4.64 -13.91
CA ARG A 291 -8.17 -4.07 -15.02
C ARG A 291 -8.85 -2.77 -14.64
N ALA A 292 -9.42 -2.68 -13.44
CA ALA A 292 -10.09 -1.48 -12.98
C ALA A 292 -9.11 -0.31 -12.86
N ILE A 293 -7.94 -0.54 -12.27
CA ILE A 293 -6.89 0.48 -12.18
C ILE A 293 -6.41 0.88 -13.58
N LYS A 294 -6.12 -0.09 -14.46
CA LYS A 294 -5.74 0.17 -15.85
C LYS A 294 -6.77 1.06 -16.55
N GLN A 295 -8.05 0.70 -16.46
CA GLN A 295 -9.15 1.44 -17.08
C GLN A 295 -9.20 2.89 -16.56
N VAL A 296 -9.11 3.10 -15.24
CA VAL A 296 -9.10 4.46 -14.67
C VAL A 296 -7.91 5.27 -15.18
N ILE A 297 -6.72 4.68 -15.27
CA ILE A 297 -5.54 5.40 -15.75
C ILE A 297 -5.68 5.73 -17.25
N GLU A 298 -6.25 4.83 -18.06
CA GLU A 298 -6.49 5.07 -19.49
C GLU A 298 -7.56 6.15 -19.74
N GLU A 299 -8.65 6.12 -18.98
CA GLU A 299 -9.79 7.04 -19.15
C GLU A 299 -9.53 8.43 -18.54
N ASP A 300 -8.90 8.47 -17.37
CA ASP A 300 -8.73 9.69 -16.57
C ASP A 300 -7.29 10.21 -16.55
N GLY A 301 -6.32 9.46 -17.06
CA GLY A 301 -4.89 9.80 -17.00
C GLY A 301 -4.56 11.19 -17.54
N SER A 302 -5.23 11.60 -18.61
CA SER A 302 -5.07 12.93 -19.24
C SER A 302 -5.71 14.08 -18.44
N LYS A 303 -6.57 13.75 -17.47
CA LYS A 303 -7.26 14.71 -16.59
C LYS A 303 -6.46 15.01 -15.32
N TYR A 304 -5.55 14.11 -14.92
CA TYR A 304 -4.68 14.33 -13.77
C TYR A 304 -3.64 15.40 -14.08
N THR A 305 -3.52 16.37 -13.20
CA THR A 305 -2.67 17.56 -13.41
C THR A 305 -1.30 17.45 -12.76
N ASN A 306 -1.20 16.64 -11.70
CA ASN A 306 0.00 16.49 -10.89
C ASN A 306 0.65 15.12 -11.08
N ILE A 307 -0.14 14.05 -11.26
CA ILE A 307 0.39 12.69 -11.39
C ILE A 307 1.20 12.55 -12.70
N ARG A 308 2.49 12.26 -12.54
CA ARG A 308 3.45 12.09 -13.65
C ARG A 308 3.81 10.64 -13.91
N ALA A 309 3.69 9.76 -12.93
CA ALA A 309 3.94 8.33 -13.09
C ALA A 309 3.28 7.52 -11.97
N ILE A 310 3.05 6.24 -12.23
CA ILE A 310 2.57 5.26 -11.25
C ILE A 310 3.58 4.12 -11.16
N VAL A 311 3.93 3.74 -9.92
CA VAL A 311 4.81 2.61 -9.62
C VAL A 311 4.01 1.58 -8.85
N PHE A 312 3.85 0.37 -9.38
CA PHE A 312 3.25 -0.76 -8.68
C PHE A 312 4.35 -1.52 -7.94
N ALA A 313 4.33 -1.44 -6.62
CA ALA A 313 5.18 -2.23 -5.72
C ALA A 313 4.47 -3.55 -5.38
N LEU A 314 4.78 -4.59 -6.15
CA LEU A 314 4.14 -5.91 -6.08
C LEU A 314 5.18 -6.99 -5.78
N PRO A 315 5.62 -7.11 -4.52
CA PRO A 315 6.59 -8.13 -4.14
C PRO A 315 6.02 -9.55 -4.35
N ILE A 316 6.84 -10.44 -4.91
CA ILE A 316 6.49 -11.84 -5.17
C ILE A 316 6.92 -12.68 -3.97
N PHE A 317 5.97 -13.14 -3.16
CA PHE A 317 6.24 -13.96 -1.98
C PHE A 317 5.98 -15.46 -2.22
N GLU A 318 5.18 -15.79 -3.23
CA GLU A 318 4.82 -17.16 -3.53
C GLU A 318 5.99 -17.95 -4.15
N ILE A 319 6.07 -19.25 -3.80
CA ILE A 319 7.00 -20.19 -4.44
C ILE A 319 6.61 -20.43 -5.91
N ASP A 320 5.31 -20.44 -6.20
CA ASP A 320 4.79 -20.48 -7.56
C ASP A 320 4.54 -19.05 -8.04
N GLU A 321 5.52 -18.52 -8.77
CA GLU A 321 5.48 -17.15 -9.28
C GLU A 321 4.34 -16.95 -10.29
N SER A 322 3.90 -18.01 -10.99
CA SER A 322 2.93 -17.91 -12.10
C SER A 322 1.53 -17.42 -11.67
N THR A 323 1.21 -17.55 -10.38
CA THR A 323 -0.07 -17.12 -9.79
C THR A 323 0.09 -15.88 -8.89
N SER A 324 1.24 -15.21 -8.95
CA SER A 324 1.50 -14.00 -8.16
C SER A 324 0.67 -12.81 -8.65
N THR A 325 0.31 -11.91 -7.72
CA THR A 325 -0.33 -10.64 -8.07
C THR A 325 0.53 -9.82 -9.05
N TYR A 326 1.85 -9.89 -8.92
CA TYR A 326 2.80 -9.28 -9.86
C TYR A 326 2.55 -9.71 -11.31
N ASN A 327 2.55 -11.02 -11.57
CA ASN A 327 2.38 -11.54 -12.93
C ASN A 327 0.99 -11.22 -13.51
N CYS A 328 -0.05 -11.23 -12.66
CA CYS A 328 -1.39 -10.81 -13.06
C CYS A 328 -1.42 -9.35 -13.56
N PHE A 329 -0.75 -8.43 -12.84
CA PHE A 329 -0.65 -7.03 -13.25
C PHE A 329 0.19 -6.89 -14.53
N ILE A 330 1.33 -7.57 -14.61
CA ILE A 330 2.19 -7.57 -15.81
C ILE A 330 1.38 -7.99 -17.05
N ASP A 331 0.64 -9.10 -16.98
CA ASP A 331 -0.16 -9.58 -18.11
C ASP A 331 -1.22 -8.56 -18.54
N ILE A 332 -1.94 -7.95 -17.59
CA ILE A 332 -3.03 -7.02 -17.90
C ILE A 332 -2.51 -5.70 -18.51
N PHE A 333 -1.41 -5.17 -17.99
CA PHE A 333 -0.81 -3.94 -18.49
C PHE A 333 -0.03 -4.18 -19.80
N ASN A 334 0.62 -5.33 -19.98
CA ASN A 334 1.28 -5.67 -21.25
C ASN A 334 0.28 -5.93 -22.39
N ASN A 335 -0.94 -6.36 -22.07
CA ASN A 335 -2.01 -6.54 -23.04
C ASN A 335 -2.66 -5.19 -23.43
N GLY A 336 -1.87 -4.30 -24.02
CA GLY A 336 -2.32 -3.07 -24.66
C GLY A 336 -2.69 -1.95 -23.70
N TYR A 337 -1.81 -1.61 -22.75
CA TYR A 337 -1.94 -0.33 -22.04
C TYR A 337 -1.72 0.85 -23.00
N SER A 338 -2.60 1.83 -22.91
CA SER A 338 -2.66 2.98 -23.82
C SER A 338 -2.79 4.33 -23.10
N GLY A 339 -2.68 4.33 -21.76
CA GLY A 339 -2.83 5.53 -20.94
C GLY A 339 -1.64 6.48 -21.07
N SER A 340 -1.89 7.77 -20.81
CA SER A 340 -0.90 8.84 -20.93
C SER A 340 0.12 8.88 -19.80
N ILE A 341 -0.13 8.16 -18.69
CA ILE A 341 0.73 8.16 -17.52
C ILE A 341 1.71 6.98 -17.61
N PRO A 342 3.03 7.21 -17.56
CA PRO A 342 4.01 6.13 -17.46
C PRO A 342 3.80 5.24 -16.24
N ILE A 343 3.98 3.93 -16.44
CA ILE A 343 3.81 2.91 -15.41
C ILE A 343 5.10 2.10 -15.25
N LEU A 344 5.47 1.82 -14.01
CA LEU A 344 6.49 0.86 -13.63
C LEU A 344 5.86 -0.22 -12.73
N ILE A 345 6.06 -1.50 -13.04
CA ILE A 345 5.64 -2.62 -12.16
C ILE A 345 6.91 -3.32 -11.69
N VAL A 346 7.09 -3.43 -10.38
CA VAL A 346 8.34 -3.93 -9.76
C VAL A 346 8.09 -4.84 -8.57
N ASP A 347 8.91 -5.89 -8.48
CA ASP A 347 9.03 -6.79 -7.32
C ASP A 347 10.00 -6.16 -6.31
N GLN A 348 9.49 -5.24 -5.50
CA GLN A 348 10.31 -4.47 -4.56
C GLN A 348 9.47 -3.97 -3.36
N ASP A 349 10.16 -3.67 -2.25
CA ASP A 349 9.61 -3.02 -1.07
C ASP A 349 9.09 -1.60 -1.42
N MET A 350 7.81 -1.36 -1.13
CA MET A 350 7.19 -0.07 -1.34
C MET A 350 7.83 1.05 -0.51
N HIS A 351 8.28 0.80 0.72
CA HIS A 351 8.96 1.81 1.53
C HIS A 351 10.26 2.28 0.88
N ARG A 352 11.07 1.35 0.38
CA ARG A 352 12.31 1.64 -0.33
C ARG A 352 12.05 2.49 -1.57
N LEU A 353 11.04 2.10 -2.37
CA LEU A 353 10.63 2.84 -3.56
C LEU A 353 10.19 4.27 -3.20
N THR A 354 9.27 4.41 -2.25
CA THR A 354 8.73 5.70 -1.80
C THR A 354 9.84 6.63 -1.30
N VAL A 355 10.74 6.14 -0.44
CA VAL A 355 11.84 6.95 0.08
C VAL A 355 12.83 7.34 -1.03
N ALA A 356 13.16 6.43 -1.95
CA ALA A 356 14.04 6.74 -3.08
C ALA A 356 13.44 7.83 -3.98
N ILE A 357 12.16 7.73 -4.30
CA ILE A 357 11.42 8.74 -5.07
C ILE A 357 11.43 10.11 -4.35
N ALA A 358 11.13 10.14 -3.04
CA ALA A 358 11.12 11.37 -2.25
C ALA A 358 12.51 12.04 -2.18
N LYS A 359 13.57 11.22 -2.02
CA LYS A 359 14.96 11.69 -2.02
C LYS A 359 15.38 12.28 -3.38
N ARG A 360 14.78 11.81 -4.48
CA ARG A 360 14.99 12.35 -5.84
C ARG A 360 14.28 13.67 -6.12
N GLY A 361 13.43 14.16 -5.22
CA GLY A 361 12.78 15.48 -5.38
C GLY A 361 11.27 15.45 -5.53
N PHE A 362 10.68 14.29 -5.78
CA PHE A 362 9.28 14.16 -6.13
C PHE A 362 8.37 14.11 -4.90
N PHE A 363 7.18 14.68 -5.01
CA PHE A 363 6.08 14.39 -4.11
C PHE A 363 5.50 13.01 -4.46
N VAL A 364 5.49 12.13 -3.48
CA VAL A 364 5.15 10.72 -3.66
C VAL A 364 4.05 10.32 -2.70
N SER A 365 3.16 9.47 -3.15
CA SER A 365 2.23 8.77 -2.26
C SER A 365 2.61 7.31 -2.14
N GLU A 366 2.38 6.75 -0.97
CA GLU A 366 2.42 5.32 -0.71
C GLU A 366 1.02 4.84 -0.32
N LEU A 367 0.53 3.84 -1.04
CA LEU A 367 -0.73 3.20 -0.74
C LEU A 367 -0.58 2.21 0.42
N ASN A 368 -1.38 2.40 1.46
CA ASN A 368 -1.43 1.58 2.65
C ASN A 368 -2.83 0.97 2.82
N PRO A 369 -2.96 -0.35 2.97
CA PRO A 369 -4.22 -0.96 3.41
C PRO A 369 -4.62 -0.41 4.80
N ALA A 370 -5.90 -0.54 5.11
CA ALA A 370 -6.45 -0.07 6.37
C ALA A 370 -7.50 -1.01 6.91
N ASP A 371 -7.57 -1.03 8.24
CA ASP A 371 -8.59 -1.73 8.99
C ASP A 371 -9.99 -1.37 8.48
N SER A 372 -10.88 -2.35 8.48
CA SER A 372 -12.19 -2.25 7.86
C SER A 372 -13.16 -1.30 8.57
N HIS A 373 -12.86 -0.93 9.83
CA HIS A 373 -13.54 0.13 10.56
C HIS A 373 -13.09 1.55 10.20
N GLY A 374 -12.00 1.68 9.44
CA GLY A 374 -11.48 2.99 9.03
C GLY A 374 -10.64 3.69 10.10
N VAL A 375 -10.18 2.98 11.12
CA VAL A 375 -9.11 3.42 12.02
C VAL A 375 -7.75 3.13 11.38
N PHE A 376 -6.72 3.89 11.72
CA PHE A 376 -5.38 3.65 11.21
C PHE A 376 -4.61 2.81 12.24
N GLY A 377 -4.27 1.58 11.90
CA GLY A 377 -3.47 0.72 12.78
C GLY A 377 -4.19 0.42 14.09
N GLU A 378 -5.48 0.11 14.05
CA GLU A 378 -6.27 -0.31 15.22
C GLU A 378 -5.62 -1.50 15.92
N TYR A 379 -4.98 -2.37 15.13
CA TYR A 379 -4.32 -3.57 15.59
C TYR A 379 -2.79 -3.46 15.65
N TRP A 380 -2.19 -2.28 15.66
CA TRP A 380 -0.73 -2.06 15.55
C TRP A 380 0.18 -2.89 16.48
N GLN A 381 -0.35 -3.49 17.55
CA GLN A 381 0.36 -4.45 18.43
C GLN A 381 0.26 -5.92 18.02
N ASN A 382 -0.29 -6.19 16.84
CA ASN A 382 -0.34 -7.54 16.32
C ASN A 382 1.10 -7.98 16.02
N ARG A 383 1.64 -8.82 16.89
CA ARG A 383 2.91 -9.54 16.66
C ARG A 383 2.80 -10.55 15.51
N GLY A 384 1.62 -10.65 14.90
CA GLY A 384 1.29 -11.47 13.74
C GLY A 384 1.57 -10.80 12.40
N PRO A 385 1.15 -11.46 11.30
CA PRO A 385 1.75 -11.26 10.00
C PRO A 385 1.14 -10.19 9.11
N ALA A 386 0.24 -9.39 9.65
CA ALA A 386 -0.57 -8.52 8.82
C ALA A 386 0.17 -7.22 8.44
N VAL A 387 -0.02 -6.83 7.18
CA VAL A 387 0.74 -5.79 6.47
C VAL A 387 0.37 -4.41 6.99
N GLU A 388 -0.88 -4.21 7.40
CA GLU A 388 -1.44 -2.96 7.92
C GLU A 388 -0.77 -2.54 9.23
N GLU A 389 -0.59 -3.49 10.15
CA GLU A 389 0.05 -3.28 11.43
C GLU A 389 1.52 -2.99 11.26
N LYS A 390 2.18 -3.74 10.37
CA LYS A 390 3.57 -3.47 10.03
C LYS A 390 3.75 -2.05 9.50
N LEU A 391 2.83 -1.58 8.66
CA LEU A 391 2.82 -0.21 8.14
C LEU A 391 2.60 0.85 9.22
N ALA A 392 1.74 0.56 10.19
CA ALA A 392 1.57 1.42 11.34
C ALA A 392 2.85 1.53 12.20
N LEU A 393 3.62 0.44 12.29
CA LEU A 393 4.88 0.36 13.04
C LEU A 393 6.09 0.95 12.30
N THR A 394 6.09 0.91 10.97
CA THR A 394 7.26 1.32 10.16
C THR A 394 7.21 2.76 9.70
N THR A 395 6.11 3.47 9.95
CA THR A 395 5.86 4.85 9.55
C THR A 395 5.48 5.71 10.76
N VAL A 396 5.38 7.02 10.57
CA VAL A 396 4.77 7.90 11.59
C VAL A 396 3.24 7.88 11.57
N GLY A 397 2.61 6.95 10.85
CA GLY A 397 1.17 6.91 10.59
C GLY A 397 0.31 6.94 11.85
N LEU A 398 0.73 6.24 12.92
CA LEU A 398 0.07 6.28 14.22
C LEU A 398 -0.02 7.71 14.77
N LEU A 399 1.04 8.49 14.67
CA LEU A 399 1.06 9.87 15.19
C LEU A 399 0.23 10.83 14.33
N VAL A 400 0.14 10.59 13.02
CA VAL A 400 -0.45 11.56 12.07
C VAL A 400 -1.85 11.21 11.59
N GLN A 401 -2.31 9.97 11.68
CA GLN A 401 -3.64 9.53 11.23
C GLN A 401 -4.52 8.92 12.32
N HIS A 402 -3.95 8.47 13.44
CA HIS A 402 -4.76 7.86 14.51
C HIS A 402 -5.42 8.95 15.38
N HIS A 403 -6.72 8.82 15.66
CA HIS A 403 -7.48 9.83 16.40
C HIS A 403 -6.93 10.08 17.81
N LEU A 404 -6.46 9.05 18.53
CA LEU A 404 -5.82 9.22 19.85
C LEU A 404 -4.61 10.15 19.86
N PHE A 405 -3.82 10.20 18.77
CA PHE A 405 -2.65 11.07 18.66
C PHE A 405 -2.96 12.38 17.94
N ASN A 406 -3.92 12.38 17.00
CA ASN A 406 -4.25 13.50 16.13
C ASN A 406 -5.75 13.85 16.11
N GLU A 407 -6.41 13.85 17.28
CA GLU A 407 -7.86 14.07 17.41
C GLU A 407 -8.31 15.37 16.70
N LYS A 408 -7.58 16.47 16.91
CA LYS A 408 -7.90 17.80 16.39
C LYS A 408 -8.03 17.86 14.87
N HIS A 409 -7.29 17.03 14.13
CA HIS A 409 -7.35 17.03 12.67
C HIS A 409 -8.12 15.82 12.12
N VAL A 410 -8.04 14.66 12.78
CA VAL A 410 -8.78 13.46 12.36
C VAL A 410 -10.29 13.64 12.53
N LEU A 411 -10.73 14.27 13.62
CA LEU A 411 -12.14 14.46 13.94
C LEU A 411 -12.70 15.83 13.51
N ASN A 412 -11.88 16.66 12.86
CA ASN A 412 -12.32 17.92 12.30
C ASN A 412 -12.99 17.69 10.94
N SER A 413 -14.31 17.93 10.90
CA SER A 413 -15.12 17.73 9.70
C SER A 413 -14.80 18.68 8.54
N ASP A 414 -14.03 19.75 8.78
CA ASP A 414 -13.54 20.64 7.72
C ASP A 414 -12.47 19.97 6.85
N ASN A 415 -11.85 18.90 7.35
CA ASN A 415 -10.90 18.09 6.58
C ASN A 415 -11.59 17.04 5.69
N TYR A 416 -12.93 16.94 5.72
CA TYR A 416 -13.69 15.91 5.00
C TYR A 416 -14.21 16.46 3.68
N ASN A 417 -13.74 15.85 2.59
CA ASN A 417 -14.04 16.25 1.23
C ASN A 417 -14.85 15.16 0.55
N PHE A 418 -16.05 15.50 0.09
CA PHE A 418 -16.93 14.56 -0.61
C PHE A 418 -16.74 14.73 -2.11
N MET A 419 -16.44 13.64 -2.81
CA MET A 419 -16.08 13.64 -4.22
C MET A 419 -17.11 12.88 -5.04
N ALA A 420 -17.75 13.58 -5.97
CA ALA A 420 -18.53 12.95 -7.01
C ALA A 420 -17.58 12.13 -7.92
N ILE A 421 -17.87 10.84 -8.04
CA ILE A 421 -17.20 9.94 -8.97
C ILE A 421 -18.18 9.75 -10.11
N ASP A 422 -17.99 10.41 -11.26
CA ASP A 422 -18.94 10.34 -12.37
C ASP A 422 -19.18 8.87 -12.80
N ASP A 423 -20.45 8.45 -12.78
CA ASP A 423 -20.91 7.10 -13.15
C ASP A 423 -21.06 6.90 -14.67
N ASN A 424 -20.75 7.92 -15.49
CA ASN A 424 -20.93 7.86 -16.94
C ASN A 424 -19.82 7.04 -17.63
N LEU A 425 -19.75 5.75 -17.32
CA LEU A 425 -19.05 4.75 -18.10
C LEU A 425 -19.92 4.35 -19.30
N SER A 426 -19.83 5.11 -20.40
CA SER A 426 -20.12 4.52 -21.71
C SER A 426 -19.00 3.53 -22.01
N VAL A 427 -19.30 2.23 -21.90
CA VAL A 427 -18.43 1.13 -22.35
C VAL A 427 -18.25 1.27 -23.87
N ASN A 428 -17.30 2.09 -24.29
CA ASN A 428 -16.89 2.20 -25.68
C ASN A 428 -15.59 1.42 -25.83
N THR A 429 -15.73 0.18 -26.33
CA THR A 429 -14.63 -0.53 -27.00
C THR A 429 -14.11 0.33 -28.14
N VAL A 430 -12.97 1.00 -27.94
CA VAL A 430 -12.24 1.68 -29.01
C VAL A 430 -10.91 0.98 -29.20
N VAL A 431 -10.80 0.34 -30.36
CA VAL A 431 -9.54 -0.10 -30.95
C VAL A 431 -8.78 1.14 -31.38
N SER A 432 -7.58 1.37 -30.86
CA SER A 432 -6.65 2.33 -31.46
C SER A 432 -5.19 1.89 -31.38
N THR A 433 -4.49 2.27 -32.44
CA THR A 433 -3.12 1.99 -32.87
C THR A 433 -2.03 2.28 -31.82
N PRO A 434 -0.91 1.54 -31.86
CA PRO A 434 0.14 1.62 -30.85
C PRO A 434 0.95 2.92 -30.99
N THR A 435 1.12 3.63 -29.88
CA THR A 435 2.21 4.59 -29.71
C THR A 435 3.33 3.93 -28.90
N SER A 436 4.56 4.35 -29.19
CA SER A 436 5.83 3.67 -28.89
C SER A 436 6.04 3.26 -27.43
N TYR A 437 6.23 1.95 -27.24
CA TYR A 437 6.76 1.32 -26.02
C TYR A 437 8.30 1.33 -26.02
N ILE A 438 8.91 1.54 -24.85
CA ILE A 438 10.26 1.05 -24.58
C ILE A 438 10.10 -0.33 -23.95
N ASN A 439 10.23 -1.38 -24.76
CA ASN A 439 10.32 -2.76 -24.28
C ASN A 439 11.72 -2.98 -23.69
N VAL A 440 11.90 -2.64 -22.41
CA VAL A 440 13.14 -2.89 -21.66
C VAL A 440 13.43 -4.39 -21.55
N GLY A 441 12.42 -5.26 -21.70
CA GLY A 441 12.61 -6.71 -21.81
C GLY A 441 13.49 -7.11 -23.00
N GLN A 442 13.33 -6.48 -24.17
CA GLN A 442 14.22 -6.70 -25.32
C GLN A 442 15.62 -6.09 -25.13
N LEU A 443 15.73 -4.98 -24.38
CA LEU A 443 17.03 -4.38 -24.05
C LEU A 443 17.82 -5.23 -23.04
N LEU A 444 17.12 -5.82 -22.05
CA LEU A 444 17.70 -6.73 -21.06
C LEU A 444 18.04 -8.10 -21.67
N GLN A 445 17.25 -8.60 -22.63
CA GLN A 445 17.57 -9.82 -23.36
C GLN A 445 18.79 -9.61 -24.28
N SER A 446 18.90 -8.44 -24.92
CA SER A 446 20.10 -8.01 -25.67
C SER A 446 21.34 -7.87 -24.78
N LEU A 447 21.19 -7.33 -23.56
CA LEU A 447 22.28 -7.19 -22.58
C LEU A 447 22.68 -8.54 -21.98
N GLN A 448 21.73 -9.44 -21.69
CA GLN A 448 22.01 -10.81 -21.23
C GLN A 448 22.69 -11.65 -22.32
N GLU A 449 22.31 -11.51 -23.58
CA GLU A 449 23.01 -12.17 -24.69
C GLU A 449 24.42 -11.61 -24.91
N THR A 450 24.62 -10.31 -24.67
CA THR A 450 25.94 -9.66 -24.81
C THR A 450 26.86 -9.99 -23.64
N VAL A 451 26.36 -9.97 -22.40
CA VAL A 451 27.12 -10.35 -21.19
C VAL A 451 27.36 -11.86 -21.13
N GLY A 452 26.41 -12.68 -21.57
CA GLY A 452 26.57 -14.13 -21.75
C GLY A 452 27.64 -14.49 -22.78
N ARG A 453 27.74 -13.74 -23.89
CA ARG A 453 28.82 -13.90 -24.88
C ARG A 453 30.18 -13.48 -24.30
N ILE A 454 30.28 -12.39 -23.53
CA ILE A 454 31.55 -11.97 -22.93
C ILE A 454 32.00 -12.95 -21.83
N GLY A 455 31.08 -13.46 -21.00
CA GLY A 455 31.37 -14.46 -19.96
C GLY A 455 31.86 -15.80 -20.53
N THR A 456 31.28 -16.24 -21.65
CA THR A 456 31.67 -17.51 -22.30
C THR A 456 33.06 -17.39 -22.98
N TRP A 457 33.42 -16.21 -23.48
CA TRP A 457 34.76 -15.94 -24.03
C TRP A 457 35.85 -15.86 -22.93
N ILE A 458 35.56 -15.27 -21.77
CA ILE A 458 36.51 -15.20 -20.65
C ILE A 458 36.76 -16.59 -20.04
N ILE A 459 35.72 -17.44 -19.94
CA ILE A 459 35.86 -18.83 -19.47
C ILE A 459 36.68 -19.67 -20.46
N TRP A 460 36.52 -19.47 -21.77
CA TRP A 460 37.33 -20.17 -22.78
C TRP A 460 38.80 -19.74 -22.79
N ILE A 461 39.09 -18.44 -22.61
CA ILE A 461 40.47 -17.94 -22.50
C ILE A 461 41.14 -18.46 -21.23
N LEU A 462 40.43 -18.51 -20.08
CA LEU A 462 40.96 -19.08 -18.84
C LEU A 462 41.17 -20.60 -18.93
N PHE A 463 40.35 -21.32 -19.69
CA PHE A 463 40.54 -22.76 -19.92
C PHE A 463 41.73 -23.07 -20.85
N LEU A 464 41.99 -22.21 -21.86
CA LEU A 464 43.15 -22.35 -22.74
C LEU A 464 44.48 -21.98 -22.05
N PHE A 465 44.48 -21.03 -21.11
CA PHE A 465 45.67 -20.72 -20.30
C PHE A 465 45.95 -21.73 -19.19
N ARG A 466 44.92 -22.44 -18.69
CA ARG A 466 45.11 -23.51 -17.69
C ARG A 466 45.66 -24.79 -18.32
N ARG A 467 45.20 -25.14 -19.52
CA ARG A 467 45.66 -26.35 -20.22
C ARG A 467 47.10 -26.28 -20.74
N LYS A 468 47.65 -25.07 -20.97
CA LYS A 468 49.06 -24.89 -21.37
C LYS A 468 50.04 -24.86 -20.19
N ARG A 469 49.55 -24.88 -18.94
CA ARG A 469 50.39 -24.87 -17.74
C ARG A 469 50.59 -26.25 -17.11
N ASP A 470 49.76 -27.22 -17.50
CA ASP A 470 49.80 -28.59 -16.96
C ASP A 470 50.60 -29.58 -17.84
N ASP A 471 51.11 -29.14 -19.01
CA ASP A 471 51.89 -30.00 -19.93
C ASP A 471 53.43 -29.84 -19.80
N ASP A 472 53.94 -28.98 -18.91
CA ASP A 472 55.40 -28.70 -18.82
C ASP A 472 56.13 -29.26 -17.57
N HIS A 473 55.53 -30.16 -16.78
CA HIS A 473 56.25 -30.83 -15.69
C HIS A 473 55.79 -32.26 -15.39
N ILE A 474 56.18 -33.22 -16.24
CA ILE A 474 56.55 -34.60 -15.83
C ILE A 474 57.75 -35.05 -16.68
N VAL A 475 58.84 -35.38 -15.96
CA VAL A 475 60.24 -35.72 -16.32
C VAL A 475 61.15 -34.54 -16.69
#